data_AF-A0A093XH75-F1
#
_entry.id   AF-A0A093XH75-F1
#
_cell.length_a   1.000
_cell.length_b   1.000
_cell.length_c   1.000
_cell.angle_alpha   90.00
_cell.angle_beta   90.00
_cell.angle_gamma   90.00
#
_symmetry.space_group_name_H-M   'P 1'
#
loop_
_entity.id
_entity.type
_entity.pdbx_description
1 polymer ?
#
loop_
_entity_poly.entity_id
_entity_poly.type
_entity_poly.pdbx_seq_one_letter_code
_entity_poly.pdbx_strand_id
1 'polypeptide(L)'
;VGDHLTKSGSTSALTKISIAQTAAPLTGSETSGEFDLTKNPTTSTSQPTLWEQRASDIMAIEPTKAIVPPRGVKTDYPLIDSDPHIKRVFGYARASDYAVGGAAAAASPLAFWLMEKFSPSHVGKGGFAPVMRLATAIGILGGVHIFYQRSINRFYGFTENTREVEKDMREMVDKVKKGEPLYGKSQLSEYLQGVAARNSRYTGLFAHVIPWFNMVNHNQHGVDTAKYYQQAERELEAERLGK
;
A
#
# COMPACT_ATOMS: atom_id res chain seq x y z
N VAL A 1 25.02 -43.67 -38.88
CA VAL A 1 25.62 -44.24 -37.66
C VAL A 1 24.74 -43.77 -36.52
N GLY A 2 23.65 -44.49 -36.24
CA GLY A 2 23.69 -45.68 -35.39
C GLY A 2 23.56 -45.16 -33.94
N ASP A 3 22.34 -44.85 -33.50
CA ASP A 3 21.48 -45.75 -32.70
C ASP A 3 22.16 -46.24 -31.42
N HIS A 4 21.55 -45.92 -30.28
CA HIS A 4 20.96 -46.90 -29.37
C HIS A 4 20.65 -46.27 -28.00
N LEU A 5 19.35 -46.27 -27.62
CA LEU A 5 18.71 -47.19 -26.63
C LEU A 5 18.96 -46.71 -25.19
N THR A 6 17.99 -46.65 -24.27
CA THR A 6 16.83 -47.50 -23.96
C THR A 6 15.87 -46.67 -23.09
N LYS A 7 14.53 -46.69 -23.32
CA LYS A 7 13.50 -47.58 -22.71
C LYS A 7 13.51 -47.52 -21.17
N SER A 8 12.41 -47.50 -20.40
CA SER A 8 11.01 -47.97 -20.53
C SER A 8 10.35 -47.56 -19.20
N GLY A 9 9.11 -47.08 -19.08
CA GLY A 9 7.83 -47.77 -19.26
C GLY A 9 6.82 -47.12 -18.29
N SER A 10 5.58 -46.83 -18.72
CA SER A 10 4.37 -47.64 -18.46
C SER A 10 3.90 -47.54 -17.00
N THR A 11 2.66 -47.27 -16.59
CA THR A 11 1.32 -47.18 -17.20
C THR A 11 0.34 -46.81 -16.07
N SER A 12 -0.76 -46.12 -16.42
CA SER A 12 -2.12 -46.30 -15.87
C SER A 12 -2.42 -46.11 -14.36
N ALA A 13 -3.29 -45.15 -14.05
CA ALA A 13 -4.47 -45.29 -13.16
C ALA A 13 -5.14 -43.91 -13.01
N LEU A 14 -6.30 -43.66 -13.64
CA LEU A 14 -7.62 -43.79 -13.01
C LEU A 14 -7.64 -43.36 -11.55
N THR A 15 -8.19 -42.18 -11.25
CA THR A 15 -9.08 -42.00 -10.09
C THR A 15 -10.07 -40.88 -10.39
N LYS A 16 -11.30 -41.28 -10.73
CA LYS A 16 -12.50 -40.48 -10.53
C LYS A 16 -12.70 -40.33 -9.02
N ILE A 17 -12.75 -39.12 -8.50
CA ILE A 17 -13.32 -38.88 -7.17
C ILE A 17 -14.72 -38.32 -7.36
N SER A 18 -15.66 -39.25 -7.27
CA SER A 18 -17.04 -39.03 -6.88
C SER A 18 -17.04 -38.54 -5.42
N ILE A 19 -17.71 -37.43 -5.14
CA ILE A 19 -18.28 -37.20 -3.81
C ILE A 19 -19.79 -37.21 -4.01
N ALA A 20 -20.34 -38.37 -3.70
CA ALA A 20 -21.75 -38.57 -3.45
C ALA A 20 -22.17 -37.65 -2.30
N GLN A 21 -23.23 -36.86 -2.51
CA GLN A 21 -24.03 -36.36 -1.40
C GLN A 21 -25.33 -37.17 -1.37
N THR A 22 -25.34 -38.07 -0.41
CA THR A 22 -26.37 -39.01 -0.01
C THR A 22 -27.71 -38.29 0.16
N ALA A 23 -28.70 -38.72 -0.64
CA ALA A 23 -30.11 -38.50 -0.37
C ALA A 23 -30.67 -39.73 0.36
N ALA A 24 -31.44 -39.51 1.42
CA ALA A 24 -32.65 -40.25 1.85
C ALA A 24 -33.03 -39.85 3.29
N PRO A 25 -34.23 -40.18 3.79
CA PRO A 25 -35.53 -39.74 3.27
C PRO A 25 -36.44 -39.28 4.44
N LEU A 26 -37.42 -38.40 4.20
CA LEU A 26 -38.56 -38.29 5.13
C LEU A 26 -39.87 -38.31 4.36
N THR A 27 -40.44 -39.52 4.39
CA THR A 27 -41.84 -39.91 4.27
C THR A 27 -42.76 -39.09 5.17
N GLY A 28 -44.00 -38.84 4.71
CA GLY A 28 -45.11 -38.35 5.54
C GLY A 28 -46.03 -37.44 4.73
N SER A 29 -46.91 -38.02 3.91
CA SER A 29 -48.32 -38.25 4.23
C SER A 29 -49.19 -37.01 3.97
N GLU A 30 -49.90 -37.06 2.86
CA GLU A 30 -51.12 -36.30 2.62
C GLU A 30 -52.10 -36.54 3.78
N THR A 31 -52.49 -35.46 4.46
CA THR A 31 -53.73 -35.46 5.25
C THR A 31 -54.48 -34.19 4.92
N SER A 32 -55.59 -34.40 4.22
CA SER A 32 -56.75 -33.52 4.13
C SER A 32 -57.08 -32.89 5.49
N GLY A 33 -57.09 -31.56 5.55
CA GLY A 33 -57.50 -30.79 6.72
C GLY A 33 -58.24 -29.54 6.27
N GLU A 34 -59.56 -29.70 6.18
CA GLU A 34 -60.61 -28.73 6.55
C GLU A 34 -60.30 -27.22 6.40
N PHE A 35 -60.94 -26.62 5.39
CA PHE A 35 -60.97 -25.18 5.15
C PHE A 35 -61.85 -24.48 6.19
N ASP A 36 -61.27 -24.11 7.34
CA ASP A 36 -61.93 -23.30 8.38
C ASP A 36 -62.02 -21.83 7.92
N LEU A 37 -63.25 -21.44 7.56
CA LEU A 37 -63.65 -20.12 7.06
C LEU A 37 -63.70 -19.03 8.14
N THR A 38 -62.90 -19.10 9.21
CA THR A 38 -62.94 -18.10 10.29
C THR A 38 -61.58 -17.80 10.91
N LYS A 39 -60.66 -17.18 10.17
CA LYS A 39 -59.52 -16.44 10.77
C LYS A 39 -58.82 -15.54 9.74
N ASN A 40 -59.11 -14.24 9.82
CA ASN A 40 -58.19 -13.20 9.34
C ASN A 40 -57.21 -12.85 10.47
N PRO A 41 -55.91 -13.05 10.26
CA PRO A 41 -54.92 -12.12 10.75
C PRO A 41 -54.15 -11.53 9.57
N THR A 42 -54.41 -10.25 9.33
CA THR A 42 -53.61 -9.34 8.53
C THR A 42 -52.12 -9.53 8.78
N THR A 43 -51.43 -10.21 7.88
CA THR A 43 -49.98 -10.13 7.70
C THR A 43 -49.71 -10.05 6.20
N SER A 44 -49.92 -8.84 5.67
CA SER A 44 -49.40 -8.45 4.37
C SER A 44 -47.88 -8.47 4.47
N THR A 45 -47.27 -9.61 4.12
CA THR A 45 -45.86 -9.64 3.73
C THR A 45 -45.81 -8.89 2.40
N SER A 46 -45.67 -7.57 2.46
CA SER A 46 -45.54 -6.72 1.28
C SER A 46 -44.27 -7.16 0.56
N GLN A 47 -44.43 -7.67 -0.65
CA GLN A 47 -43.29 -7.90 -1.53
C GLN A 47 -42.55 -6.56 -1.68
N PRO A 48 -41.23 -6.52 -1.43
CA PRO A 48 -40.48 -5.28 -1.55
C PRO A 48 -40.67 -4.75 -2.95
N THR A 49 -41.00 -3.46 -3.05
CA THR A 49 -41.20 -2.81 -4.33
C THR A 49 -39.91 -2.88 -5.17
N LEU A 50 -40.01 -2.70 -6.48
CA LEU A 50 -38.83 -2.64 -7.36
C LEU A 50 -37.79 -1.60 -6.91
N TRP A 51 -38.23 -0.54 -6.23
CA TRP A 51 -37.34 0.48 -5.68
C TRP A 51 -36.73 0.08 -4.33
N GLU A 52 -37.44 -0.67 -3.48
CA GLU A 52 -36.87 -1.30 -2.29
C GLU A 52 -35.91 -2.43 -2.63
N GLN A 53 -36.23 -3.26 -3.63
CA GLN A 53 -35.32 -4.29 -4.14
C GLN A 53 -34.09 -3.67 -4.77
N ARG A 54 -34.24 -2.61 -5.58
CA ARG A 54 -33.08 -1.88 -6.12
C ARG A 54 -32.29 -1.16 -5.03
N ALA A 55 -32.96 -0.59 -4.02
CA ALA A 55 -32.26 0.00 -2.89
C ALA A 55 -31.52 -1.06 -2.08
N SER A 56 -32.13 -2.23 -1.83
CA SER A 56 -31.47 -3.34 -1.14
C SER A 56 -30.34 -3.93 -1.98
N ASP A 57 -30.49 -4.02 -3.30
CA ASP A 57 -29.45 -4.50 -4.21
C ASP A 57 -28.28 -3.49 -4.29
N ILE A 58 -28.57 -2.19 -4.36
CA ILE A 58 -27.56 -1.12 -4.32
C ILE A 58 -26.83 -1.12 -2.96
N MET A 59 -27.55 -1.35 -1.86
CA MET A 59 -26.98 -1.44 -0.50
C MET A 59 -26.29 -2.79 -0.23
N ALA A 60 -26.66 -3.86 -0.95
CA ALA A 60 -26.03 -5.18 -0.91
C ALA A 60 -24.79 -5.26 -1.82
N ILE A 61 -24.64 -4.33 -2.76
CA ILE A 61 -23.37 -4.03 -3.44
C ILE A 61 -22.52 -3.16 -2.50
N GLU A 62 -22.32 -3.62 -1.27
CA GLU A 62 -21.09 -3.32 -0.55
C GLU A 62 -20.06 -4.25 -1.18
N PRO A 63 -19.18 -3.77 -2.08
CA PRO A 63 -18.19 -4.65 -2.69
C PRO A 63 -17.35 -5.21 -1.54
N THR A 64 -17.54 -6.49 -1.23
CA THR A 64 -16.69 -7.21 -0.28
C THR A 64 -15.29 -7.06 -0.82
N LYS A 65 -14.55 -6.16 -0.18
CA LYS A 65 -13.44 -5.43 -0.78
C LYS A 65 -12.34 -6.44 -1.10
N ALA A 66 -12.24 -6.84 -2.36
CA ALA A 66 -11.07 -7.55 -2.86
C ALA A 66 -9.89 -6.57 -2.79
N ILE A 67 -9.26 -6.48 -1.62
CA ILE A 67 -7.98 -5.81 -1.43
C ILE A 67 -7.00 -6.69 -2.17
N VAL A 68 -6.74 -6.35 -3.43
CA VAL A 68 -5.73 -7.04 -4.23
C VAL A 68 -4.43 -6.94 -3.46
N PRO A 69 -3.85 -8.07 -3.02
CA PRO A 69 -2.65 -8.02 -2.21
C PRO A 69 -1.56 -7.35 -3.04
N PRO A 70 -0.92 -6.31 -2.50
CA PRO A 70 0.31 -5.75 -3.02
C PRO A 70 1.22 -6.80 -3.64
N ARG A 71 1.63 -6.62 -4.91
CA ARG A 71 2.81 -7.35 -5.39
C ARG A 71 4.01 -6.90 -4.55
N GLY A 72 4.48 -7.80 -3.70
CA GLY A 72 5.71 -7.59 -2.93
C GLY A 72 6.87 -7.53 -3.90
N VAL A 73 7.69 -6.48 -3.82
CA VAL A 73 8.95 -6.45 -4.54
C VAL A 73 9.92 -7.29 -3.73
N LYS A 74 10.58 -8.25 -4.38
CA LYS A 74 11.64 -9.04 -3.75
C LYS A 74 12.89 -8.17 -3.72
N THR A 75 13.28 -7.76 -2.53
CA THR A 75 14.44 -6.90 -2.28
C THR A 75 15.30 -7.53 -1.20
N ASP A 76 16.58 -7.17 -1.15
CA ASP A 76 17.53 -7.72 -0.17
C ASP A 76 17.20 -7.27 1.26
N TYR A 77 16.50 -6.14 1.40
CA TYR A 77 16.08 -5.58 2.69
C TYR A 77 14.55 -5.64 2.85
N PRO A 78 14.03 -5.73 4.08
CA PRO A 78 12.58 -5.84 4.32
C PRO A 78 11.83 -4.59 3.88
N LEU A 79 10.65 -4.76 3.29
CA LEU A 79 9.74 -3.67 2.96
C LEU A 79 9.14 -3.07 4.25
N ILE A 80 9.28 -1.76 4.41
CA ILE A 80 8.63 -1.00 5.50
C ILE A 80 7.28 -0.49 5.04
N ASP A 81 7.25 0.14 3.86
CA ASP A 81 6.06 0.82 3.33
C ASP A 81 6.19 0.95 1.79
N SER A 82 5.16 0.51 1.06
CA SER A 82 5.11 0.64 -0.41
C SER A 82 4.57 2.00 -0.90
N ASP A 83 4.02 2.81 0.01
CA ASP A 83 3.54 4.15 -0.29
C ASP A 83 3.65 5.09 0.94
N PRO A 84 4.87 5.45 1.36
CA PRO A 84 5.06 6.24 2.57
C PRO A 84 4.52 7.66 2.41
N HIS A 85 3.74 8.09 3.40
CA HIS A 85 3.26 9.47 3.49
C HIS A 85 4.44 10.45 3.48
N ILE A 86 4.31 11.58 2.77
CA ILE A 86 5.39 12.56 2.58
C ILE A 86 6.10 12.94 3.90
N LYS A 87 5.32 13.22 4.96
CA LYS A 87 5.84 13.50 6.31
C LYS A 87 6.78 12.42 6.86
N ARG A 88 6.50 11.14 6.60
CA ARG A 88 7.36 10.03 7.03
C ARG A 88 8.67 10.02 6.25
N VAL A 89 8.62 10.29 4.94
CA VAL A 89 9.81 10.35 4.09
C VAL A 89 10.79 11.41 4.59
N PHE A 90 10.30 12.60 4.96
CA PHE A 90 11.14 13.67 5.54
C PHE A 90 11.57 13.35 6.98
N GLY A 91 10.70 12.77 7.80
CA GLY A 91 10.99 12.46 9.21
C GLY A 91 11.92 11.24 9.44
N TYR A 92 12.04 10.35 8.45
CA TYR A 92 12.93 9.18 8.49
C TYR A 92 14.23 9.42 7.72
N ALA A 93 14.37 10.57 7.05
CA ALA A 93 15.60 10.91 6.36
C ALA A 93 16.79 10.95 7.33
N ARG A 94 17.94 10.43 6.89
CA ARG A 94 19.21 10.47 7.63
C ARG A 94 19.82 11.85 7.46
N ALA A 95 20.66 12.27 8.40
CA ALA A 95 21.47 13.49 8.26
C ALA A 95 22.30 13.48 6.96
N SER A 96 22.78 12.30 6.55
CA SER A 96 23.48 12.11 5.28
C SER A 96 22.64 12.46 4.06
N ASP A 97 21.32 12.28 4.09
CA ASP A 97 20.49 12.60 2.93
C ASP A 97 20.30 14.10 2.79
N TYR A 98 20.22 14.84 3.89
CA TYR A 98 20.24 16.31 3.86
C TYR A 98 21.58 16.84 3.34
N ALA A 99 22.69 16.22 3.75
CA ALA A 99 24.02 16.57 3.24
C ALA A 99 24.13 16.31 1.73
N VAL A 100 23.72 15.12 1.26
CA VAL A 100 23.76 14.76 -0.17
C VAL A 100 22.78 15.63 -0.98
N GLY A 101 21.57 15.85 -0.49
CA GLY A 101 20.58 16.72 -1.14
C GLY A 101 21.05 18.17 -1.22
N GLY A 102 21.68 18.69 -0.16
CA GLY A 102 22.28 20.03 -0.14
C GLY A 102 23.46 20.16 -1.09
N ALA A 103 24.36 19.17 -1.11
CA ALA A 103 25.47 19.13 -2.07
C ALA A 103 24.97 19.08 -3.52
N ALA A 104 23.95 18.25 -3.78
CA ALA A 104 23.31 18.19 -5.09
C ALA A 104 22.61 19.51 -5.46
N ALA A 105 21.98 20.20 -4.49
CA ALA A 105 21.36 21.49 -4.73
C ALA A 105 22.37 22.57 -5.13
N ALA A 106 23.57 22.54 -4.55
CA ALA A 106 24.65 23.44 -4.90
C ALA A 106 25.31 23.11 -6.25
N ALA A 107 25.18 21.88 -6.75
CA ALA A 107 25.86 21.45 -7.98
C ALA A 107 25.49 22.29 -9.20
N SER A 108 24.21 22.63 -9.37
CA SER A 108 23.73 23.46 -10.49
C SER A 108 24.31 24.89 -10.50
N PRO A 109 24.14 25.71 -9.45
CA PRO A 109 24.71 27.05 -9.43
C PRO A 109 26.24 27.05 -9.44
N LEU A 110 26.90 26.06 -8.80
CA LEU A 110 28.36 25.93 -8.87
C LEU A 110 28.85 25.59 -10.28
N ALA A 111 28.17 24.68 -10.98
CA ALA A 111 28.48 24.36 -12.37
C ALA A 111 28.33 25.60 -13.25
N PHE A 112 27.24 26.35 -13.12
CA PHE A 112 27.04 27.61 -13.86
C PHE A 112 28.12 28.65 -13.56
N TRP A 113 28.49 28.81 -12.29
CA TRP A 113 29.57 29.72 -11.90
C TRP A 113 30.93 29.31 -12.48
N LEU A 114 31.25 28.01 -12.45
CA LEU A 114 32.48 27.47 -13.06
C LEU A 114 32.49 27.67 -14.57
N MET A 115 31.38 27.38 -15.25
CA MET A 115 31.25 27.57 -16.69
C MET A 115 31.45 29.03 -17.10
N GLU A 116 30.85 29.98 -16.38
CA GLU A 116 31.07 31.41 -16.62
C GLU A 116 32.53 31.82 -16.39
N LYS A 117 33.21 31.20 -15.41
CA LYS A 117 34.63 31.47 -15.14
C LYS A 117 35.56 30.98 -16.25
N PHE A 118 35.26 29.84 -16.87
CA PHE A 118 36.08 29.26 -17.95
C PHE A 118 35.71 29.78 -19.34
N SER A 119 34.43 30.10 -19.57
CA SER A 119 33.91 30.60 -20.83
C SER A 119 32.96 31.76 -20.57
N PRO A 120 33.49 32.99 -20.40
CA PRO A 120 32.68 34.16 -20.09
C PRO A 120 31.65 34.45 -21.17
N SER A 121 30.39 34.61 -20.77
CA SER A 121 29.30 34.89 -21.69
C SER A 121 29.26 36.35 -22.17
N HIS A 122 30.11 37.22 -21.57
CA HIS A 122 30.17 38.67 -21.83
C HIS A 122 28.81 39.37 -21.67
N VAL A 123 27.90 38.79 -20.89
CA VAL A 123 26.60 39.41 -20.60
C VAL A 123 26.83 40.72 -19.84
N GLY A 124 26.10 41.76 -20.24
CA GLY A 124 26.16 43.07 -19.59
C GLY A 124 25.81 43.00 -18.09
N LYS A 125 26.18 44.05 -17.34
CA LYS A 125 25.92 44.14 -15.89
C LYS A 125 24.44 43.85 -15.59
N GLY A 126 24.16 42.74 -14.89
CA GLY A 126 22.82 42.33 -14.47
C GLY A 126 22.24 41.12 -15.21
N GLY A 127 22.78 40.71 -16.37
CA GLY A 127 22.26 39.55 -17.12
C GLY A 127 22.51 38.20 -16.45
N PHE A 128 23.59 38.08 -15.69
CA PHE A 128 24.00 36.82 -15.04
C PHE A 128 23.17 36.49 -13.78
N ALA A 129 22.68 37.51 -13.05
CA ALA A 129 21.99 37.29 -11.78
C ALA A 129 20.64 36.53 -11.93
N PRO A 130 19.77 36.82 -12.92
CA PRO A 130 18.58 36.01 -13.18
C PRO A 130 18.90 34.55 -13.54
N VAL A 131 19.94 34.31 -14.34
CA VAL A 131 20.37 32.96 -14.72
C VAL A 131 20.86 32.18 -13.51
N MET A 132 21.65 32.81 -12.62
CA MET A 132 22.07 32.19 -11.37
C MET A 132 20.90 31.87 -10.44
N ARG A 133 19.85 32.71 -10.40
CA ARG A 133 18.63 32.42 -9.63
C ARG A 133 17.90 31.20 -10.19
N LEU A 134 17.76 31.11 -11.51
CA LEU A 134 17.16 29.95 -12.17
C LEU A 134 17.99 28.68 -11.93
N ALA A 135 19.31 28.76 -12.11
CA ALA A 135 20.23 27.64 -11.85
C ALA A 135 20.13 27.17 -10.40
N THR A 136 20.02 28.10 -9.45
CA THR A 136 19.80 27.78 -8.03
C THR A 136 18.44 27.12 -7.80
N ALA A 137 17.36 27.61 -8.42
CA ALA A 137 16.03 27.01 -8.29
C ALA A 137 16.00 25.57 -8.81
N ILE A 138 16.59 25.32 -9.99
CA ILE A 138 16.74 23.97 -10.57
C ILE A 138 17.60 23.09 -9.67
N GLY A 139 18.69 23.64 -9.13
CA GLY A 139 19.54 22.96 -8.15
C GLY A 139 18.73 22.49 -6.95
N ILE A 140 18.00 23.40 -6.30
CA ILE A 140 17.15 23.06 -5.14
C ILE A 140 16.14 21.95 -5.49
N LEU A 141 15.47 22.04 -6.63
CA LEU A 141 14.53 20.99 -7.07
C LEU A 141 15.23 19.64 -7.24
N GLY A 142 16.39 19.60 -7.89
CA GLY A 142 17.19 18.39 -8.05
C GLY A 142 17.72 17.83 -6.72
N GLY A 143 18.14 18.71 -5.82
CA GLY A 143 18.61 18.34 -4.49
C GLY A 143 17.51 17.74 -3.62
N VAL A 144 16.31 18.33 -3.63
CA VAL A 144 15.11 17.78 -2.96
C VAL A 144 14.72 16.44 -3.59
N HIS A 145 14.80 16.31 -4.91
CA HIS A 145 14.53 15.05 -5.60
C HIS A 145 15.49 13.93 -5.16
N ILE A 146 16.80 14.20 -5.14
CA ILE A 146 17.81 13.22 -4.69
C ILE A 146 17.61 12.87 -3.21
N PHE A 147 17.36 13.85 -2.36
CA PHE A 147 17.03 13.63 -0.96
C PHE A 147 15.82 12.69 -0.82
N TYR A 148 14.73 13.00 -1.52
CA TYR A 148 13.48 12.24 -1.47
C TYR A 148 13.70 10.81 -1.96
N GLN A 149 14.41 10.63 -3.08
CA GLN A 149 14.70 9.32 -3.66
C GLN A 149 15.50 8.44 -2.70
N ARG A 150 16.53 9.00 -2.06
CA ARG A 150 17.34 8.27 -1.08
C ARG A 150 16.52 7.82 0.12
N SER A 151 15.62 8.67 0.60
CA SER A 151 14.77 8.34 1.74
C SER A 151 13.72 7.29 1.40
N ILE A 152 13.03 7.45 0.27
CA ILE A 152 11.97 6.52 -0.12
C ILE A 152 12.50 5.14 -0.51
N ASN A 153 13.71 5.05 -1.09
CA ASN A 153 14.34 3.78 -1.43
C ASN A 153 14.59 2.87 -0.20
N ARG A 154 14.78 3.45 0.99
CA ARG A 154 14.88 2.68 2.24
C ARG A 154 13.53 2.13 2.69
N PHE A 155 12.44 2.86 2.48
CA PHE A 155 11.09 2.34 2.74
C PHE A 155 10.77 1.14 1.84
N TYR A 156 11.19 1.21 0.57
CA TYR A 156 11.02 0.14 -0.41
C TYR A 156 11.95 -1.07 -0.19
N GLY A 157 12.96 -0.95 0.67
CA GLY A 157 13.95 -2.01 0.89
C GLY A 157 15.00 -2.13 -0.23
N PHE A 158 15.16 -1.12 -1.09
CA PHE A 158 16.18 -1.10 -2.14
C PHE A 158 17.59 -0.82 -1.60
N THR A 159 17.66 -0.28 -0.40
CA THR A 159 18.91 0.04 0.30
C THR A 159 18.77 -0.34 1.76
N GLU A 160 19.90 -0.46 2.46
CA GLU A 160 19.94 -0.76 3.90
C GLU A 160 19.00 0.15 4.69
N ASN A 161 18.16 -0.47 5.53
CA ASN A 161 17.07 0.19 6.23
C ASN A 161 16.86 -0.31 7.68
N THR A 162 17.87 -0.92 8.31
CA THR A 162 17.74 -1.52 9.65
C THR A 162 17.27 -0.49 10.67
N ARG A 163 17.87 0.70 10.65
CA ARG A 163 17.50 1.81 11.53
C ARG A 163 16.04 2.24 11.34
N GLU A 164 15.58 2.30 10.09
CA GLU A 164 14.23 2.72 9.74
C GLU A 164 13.20 1.64 10.12
N VAL A 165 13.54 0.36 9.98
CA VAL A 165 12.71 -0.77 10.42
C VAL A 165 12.51 -0.74 11.93
N GLU A 166 13.59 -0.54 12.70
CA GLU A 166 13.52 -0.45 14.17
C GLU A 166 12.70 0.75 14.64
N LYS A 167 12.90 1.91 14.00
CA LYS A 167 12.14 3.12 14.29
C LYS A 167 10.65 2.95 13.97
N ASP A 168 10.34 2.34 12.82
CA ASP A 168 8.97 2.02 12.41
C ASP A 168 8.31 1.04 13.38
N MET A 169 9.00 -0.03 13.77
CA MET A 169 8.48 -0.99 14.75
C MET A 169 8.13 -0.31 16.07
N ARG A 170 9.02 0.53 16.61
CA ARG A 170 8.77 1.27 17.85
C ARG A 170 7.58 2.22 17.72
N GLU A 171 7.56 3.05 16.67
CA GLU A 171 6.47 4.02 16.45
C GLU A 171 5.11 3.33 16.26
N MET A 172 5.07 2.20 15.57
CA MET A 172 3.82 1.47 15.34
C MET A 172 3.35 0.71 16.58
N VAL A 173 4.26 0.07 17.32
CA VAL A 173 3.93 -0.58 18.60
C VAL A 173 3.42 0.44 19.62
N ASP A 174 4.06 1.60 19.74
CA ASP A 174 3.60 2.67 20.63
C ASP A 174 2.18 3.15 20.27
N LYS A 175 1.85 3.25 18.97
CA LYS A 175 0.49 3.57 18.51
C LYS A 175 -0.50 2.47 18.86
N VAL A 176 -0.13 1.20 18.68
CA VAL A 176 -0.98 0.06 19.06
C VAL A 176 -1.26 0.08 20.55
N LYS A 177 -0.23 0.27 21.40
CA LYS A 177 -0.38 0.39 22.86
C LYS A 177 -1.30 1.54 23.27
N LYS A 178 -1.30 2.65 22.51
CA LYS A 178 -2.19 3.81 22.72
C LYS A 178 -3.59 3.63 22.12
N GLY A 179 -3.86 2.55 21.38
CA GLY A 179 -5.12 2.35 20.66
C GLY A 179 -5.31 3.32 19.48
N GLU A 180 -4.23 3.93 18.99
CA GLU A 180 -4.27 4.84 17.83
C GLU A 180 -4.18 4.06 16.51
N PRO A 181 -4.79 4.58 15.43
CA PRO A 181 -4.64 3.96 14.12
C PRO A 181 -3.18 4.04 13.63
N LEU A 182 -2.64 2.91 13.17
CA LEU A 182 -1.24 2.76 12.72
C LEU A 182 -0.79 3.88 11.75
N TYR A 183 -1.63 4.16 10.75
CA TYR A 183 -1.33 5.11 9.68
C TYR A 183 -2.17 6.41 9.79
N GLY A 184 -2.74 6.70 10.96
CA GLY A 184 -3.52 7.90 11.21
C GLY A 184 -4.98 7.83 10.73
N LYS A 185 -5.73 8.90 10.99
CA LYS A 185 -7.13 9.06 10.53
C LYS A 185 -7.15 9.83 9.21
N SER A 186 -8.05 9.45 8.32
CA SER A 186 -8.30 10.11 7.04
C SER A 186 -9.68 10.73 7.04
N GLN A 187 -9.83 11.86 6.36
CA GLN A 187 -11.15 12.46 6.11
C GLN A 187 -11.86 11.81 4.91
N LEU A 188 -11.15 10.96 4.16
CA LEU A 188 -11.68 10.28 2.99
C LEU A 188 -12.36 8.97 3.36
N SER A 189 -13.39 8.60 2.60
CA SER A 189 -14.00 7.27 2.69
C SER A 189 -12.97 6.18 2.38
N GLU A 190 -13.19 4.97 2.89
CA GLU A 190 -12.28 3.85 2.65
C GLU A 190 -12.10 3.49 1.17
N TYR A 191 -13.12 3.77 0.35
CA TYR A 191 -13.04 3.63 -1.10
C TYR A 191 -12.05 4.64 -1.69
N LEU A 192 -12.20 5.92 -1.35
CA LEU A 192 -11.31 6.97 -1.85
C LEU A 192 -9.88 6.81 -1.34
N GLN A 193 -9.69 6.31 -0.13
CA GLN A 193 -8.37 5.92 0.37
C GLN A 193 -7.73 4.82 -0.49
N GLY A 194 -8.52 3.83 -0.94
CA GLY A 194 -8.03 2.79 -1.84
C GLY A 194 -7.71 3.30 -3.25
N VAL A 195 -8.50 4.24 -3.77
CA VAL A 195 -8.20 4.91 -5.04
C VAL A 195 -6.91 5.74 -4.92
N ALA A 196 -6.76 6.50 -3.83
CA ALA A 196 -5.56 7.27 -3.55
C ALA A 196 -4.33 6.36 -3.50
N ALA A 197 -4.36 5.29 -2.69
CA ALA A 197 -3.26 4.35 -2.56
C ALA A 197 -2.85 3.71 -3.89
N ARG A 198 -3.80 3.38 -4.78
CA ARG A 198 -3.47 2.84 -6.11
C ARG A 198 -2.76 3.84 -7.01
N ASN A 199 -3.08 5.13 -6.86
CA ASN A 199 -2.48 6.19 -7.66
C ASN A 199 -1.12 6.64 -7.13
N SER A 200 -0.89 6.63 -5.82
CA SER A 200 0.39 7.07 -5.21
C SER A 200 1.41 5.94 -5.00
N ARG A 201 0.96 4.69 -5.02
CA ARG A 201 1.87 3.57 -4.81
C ARG A 201 2.98 3.50 -5.85
N TYR A 202 4.21 3.33 -5.36
CA TYR A 202 5.45 3.30 -6.15
C TYR A 202 5.68 4.52 -7.07
N THR A 203 4.91 5.61 -6.96
CA THR A 203 5.14 6.81 -7.80
C THR A 203 6.48 7.46 -7.50
N GLY A 204 7.03 7.23 -6.30
CA GLY A 204 8.38 7.66 -5.94
C GLY A 204 9.49 7.08 -6.79
N LEU A 205 9.26 5.99 -7.55
CA LEU A 205 10.23 5.47 -8.53
C LEU A 205 10.31 6.34 -9.80
N PHE A 206 9.21 7.00 -10.15
CA PHE A 206 9.09 7.85 -11.33
C PHE A 206 8.87 9.33 -10.96
N ALA A 207 9.32 9.73 -9.77
CA ALA A 207 9.17 11.11 -9.28
C ALA A 207 9.90 12.16 -10.14
N HIS A 208 10.85 11.74 -10.98
CA HIS A 208 11.53 12.61 -11.96
C HIS A 208 10.67 12.94 -13.19
N VAL A 209 9.65 12.12 -13.50
CA VAL A 209 8.71 12.35 -14.61
C VAL A 209 7.47 13.08 -14.10
N ILE A 210 6.84 12.53 -13.06
CA ILE A 210 5.64 13.10 -12.45
C ILE A 210 5.87 13.12 -10.94
N PRO A 211 6.02 14.30 -10.32
CA PRO A 211 6.21 14.43 -8.89
C PRO A 211 4.88 14.18 -8.16
N TRP A 212 4.56 12.91 -7.97
CA TRP A 212 3.34 12.46 -7.30
C TRP A 212 3.67 11.88 -5.93
N PHE A 213 3.07 12.45 -4.88
CA PHE A 213 3.38 12.15 -3.49
C PHE A 213 2.14 11.68 -2.72
N ASN A 214 2.34 10.78 -1.75
CA ASN A 214 1.28 10.41 -0.83
C ASN A 214 1.05 11.48 0.25
N MET A 215 -0.16 12.04 0.23
CA MET A 215 -0.69 13.01 1.20
C MET A 215 -1.94 12.50 1.92
N VAL A 216 -2.31 11.24 1.69
CA VAL A 216 -3.52 10.62 2.22
C VAL A 216 -3.13 9.53 3.20
N ASN A 217 -3.68 9.61 4.41
CA ASN A 217 -3.60 8.50 5.35
C ASN A 217 -4.52 7.38 4.83
N HIS A 218 -3.97 6.22 4.50
CA HIS A 218 -4.72 5.04 4.08
C HIS A 218 -4.17 3.78 4.76
N ASN A 219 -4.85 2.65 4.67
CA ASN A 219 -4.39 1.40 5.29
C ASN A 219 -3.65 0.45 4.32
N GLN A 220 -3.39 0.88 3.08
CA GLN A 220 -2.85 0.04 2.01
C GLN A 220 -1.34 0.23 1.80
N HIS A 221 -0.54 -0.03 2.84
CA HIS A 221 0.91 0.18 2.82
C HIS A 221 1.73 -1.02 2.31
N GLY A 222 1.07 -2.14 2.05
CA GLY A 222 1.67 -3.31 1.44
C GLY A 222 2.58 -4.15 2.33
N VAL A 223 2.42 -3.98 3.63
CA VAL A 223 3.07 -4.78 4.67
C VAL A 223 2.02 -5.44 5.55
N ASP A 224 2.36 -6.60 6.12
CA ASP A 224 1.53 -7.23 7.14
C ASP A 224 1.60 -6.39 8.43
N THR A 225 0.46 -5.82 8.81
CA THR A 225 0.33 -5.01 10.03
C THR A 225 0.18 -5.86 11.29
N ALA A 226 -0.15 -7.15 11.17
CA ALA A 226 -0.30 -8.06 12.31
C ALA A 226 0.98 -8.15 13.15
N LYS A 227 2.15 -8.03 12.52
CA LYS A 227 3.45 -8.03 13.19
C LYS A 227 3.57 -6.98 14.30
N TYR A 228 2.96 -5.81 14.13
CA TYR A 228 2.99 -4.74 15.13
C TYR A 228 2.11 -5.05 16.34
N TYR A 229 0.94 -5.66 16.11
CA TYR A 229 0.04 -6.09 17.18
C TYR A 229 0.67 -7.22 17.99
N GLN A 230 1.22 -8.24 17.33
CA GLN A 230 1.93 -9.35 18.00
C GLN A 230 3.15 -8.88 18.79
N GLN A 231 3.85 -7.84 18.33
CA GLN A 231 4.97 -7.26 19.06
C GLN A 231 4.47 -6.45 20.27
N ALA A 232 3.41 -5.65 20.11
CA ALA A 232 2.81 -4.89 21.19
C ALA A 232 2.26 -5.81 22.29
N GLU A 233 1.59 -6.90 21.94
CA GLU A 233 1.13 -7.92 22.88
C GLU A 233 2.28 -8.51 23.68
N ARG A 234 3.37 -8.92 23.00
CA ARG A 234 4.58 -9.45 23.66
C ARG A 234 5.20 -8.46 24.64
N GLU A 235 5.24 -7.18 24.29
CA GLU A 235 5.78 -6.14 25.18
C GLU A 235 4.86 -5.84 26.36
N LEU A 236 3.55 -5.78 26.15
CA LEU A 236 2.57 -5.61 27.22
C LEU A 236 2.57 -6.81 28.18
N GLU A 237 2.75 -8.02 27.67
CA GLU A 237 2.92 -9.23 28.49
C GLU A 237 4.22 -9.19 29.30
N ALA A 238 5.33 -8.70 28.73
CA ALA A 238 6.59 -8.52 29.44
C ALA A 238 6.48 -7.47 30.56
N GLU A 239 5.83 -6.34 30.28
CA GLU A 239 5.53 -5.29 31.27
C GLU A 239 4.65 -5.82 32.41
N ARG A 240 3.61 -6.62 32.08
CA ARG A 240 2.75 -7.28 33.09
C ARG A 240 3.53 -8.26 33.96
N LEU A 241 4.53 -8.93 33.41
CA LEU A 241 5.39 -9.88 34.11
C LEU A 241 6.55 -9.19 34.87
N GLY A 242 6.63 -7.86 34.86
CA GLY A 242 7.55 -7.06 35.67
C GLY A 242 9.03 -7.20 35.27
N LYS A 243 9.31 -7.48 34.00
CA LYS A 243 10.67 -7.49 33.45
C LYS A 243 11.02 -6.20 32.73
#